data_AF-A0AAV5DBI2-F1
#
_entry.id   AF-A0AAV5DBI2-F1
#
_cell.length_a   1.000
_cell.length_b   1.000
_cell.length_c   1.000
_cell.angle_alpha   90.00
_cell.angle_beta   90.00
_cell.angle_gamma   90.00
#
_symmetry.space_group_name_H-M   'P 1'
#
loop_
_entity.id
_entity.type
_entity.pdbx_description
1 polymer ?
#
loop_
_entity_poly.entity_id
_entity_poly.type
_entity_poly.pdbx_seq_one_letter_code
_entity_poly.pdbx_strand_id
1 'polypeptide(L)'
;MFNDPDWGFGIMSTLVKLEESDHIRHGRHTCSICRYPIIGSRFKETKHSFSLCNRCYSEGKVPSAFKLEEYRFKEYGNESEALIDKCMCFNLHSKKLETDA
;
A
#
# COMPACT_ATOMS: atom_id res chain seq x y z
N MET A 1 12.82 0.28 34.92
CA MET A 1 13.96 0.09 33.98
C MET A 1 13.72 0.73 32.61
N PHE A 2 12.69 0.38 31.83
CA PHE A 2 12.48 1.01 30.50
C PHE A 2 11.77 2.38 30.52
N ASN A 3 10.96 2.64 31.56
CA ASN A 3 10.21 3.90 31.77
C ASN A 3 10.74 4.71 32.96
N ASP A 4 11.95 4.40 33.42
CA ASP A 4 12.56 5.14 34.52
C ASP A 4 13.09 6.49 33.99
N PRO A 5 12.64 7.64 34.53
CA PRO A 5 13.05 8.97 34.05
C PRO A 5 14.52 9.30 34.35
N ASP A 6 15.08 8.68 35.39
CA ASP A 6 16.41 8.99 35.90
C ASP A 6 17.46 7.96 35.43
N TRP A 7 17.04 6.70 35.20
CA TRP A 7 17.94 5.56 34.91
C TRP A 7 17.52 4.71 33.69
N GLY A 8 16.47 5.09 32.97
CA GLY A 8 15.94 4.36 31.82
C GLY A 8 16.20 5.05 30.48
N PHE A 9 16.22 4.28 29.39
CA PHE A 9 16.45 4.80 28.03
C PHE A 9 15.23 5.52 27.42
N GLY A 10 14.10 5.63 28.13
CA GLY A 10 12.87 6.26 27.62
C GLY A 10 12.26 5.57 26.38
N ILE A 11 12.58 4.29 26.16
CA ILE A 11 12.32 3.55 24.92
C ILE A 11 10.82 3.45 24.60
N MET A 12 9.96 3.41 25.63
CA MET A 12 8.52 3.23 25.41
C MET A 12 7.91 4.37 24.59
N SER A 13 8.34 5.61 24.82
CA SER A 13 7.86 6.76 24.04
C SER A 13 8.27 6.68 22.56
N THR A 14 9.43 6.11 22.28
CA THR A 14 9.91 5.85 20.93
C THR A 14 9.16 4.70 20.28
N LEU A 15 8.91 3.61 21.02
CA LEU A 15 8.10 2.48 20.53
C LEU A 15 6.69 2.93 20.15
N VAL A 16 6.02 3.70 21.02
CA VAL A 16 4.69 4.26 20.74
C VAL A 16 4.72 5.15 19.49
N LYS A 17 5.70 6.04 19.34
CA LYS A 17 5.86 6.87 18.13
C LYS A 17 6.11 6.04 16.86
N LEU A 18 6.82 4.93 16.96
CA LEU A 18 7.08 4.03 15.83
C LEU A 18 5.84 3.22 15.45
N GLU A 19 5.00 2.82 16.42
CA GLU A 19 3.71 2.18 16.18
C GLU A 19 2.69 3.16 15.60
N GLU A 20 2.61 4.38 16.11
CA GLU A 20 1.77 5.46 15.57
C GLU A 20 2.21 5.87 14.16
N SER A 21 3.52 5.88 13.87
CA SER A 21 4.04 6.21 12.53
C SER A 21 3.82 5.11 11.50
N ASP A 22 3.10 4.03 11.83
CA ASP A 22 2.81 2.96 10.86
C ASP A 22 1.75 3.33 9.79
N HIS A 23 1.38 4.60 9.71
CA HIS A 23 0.51 5.17 8.66
C HIS A 23 1.09 5.10 7.24
N ILE A 24 2.37 4.71 7.11
CA ILE A 24 3.06 4.58 5.84
C ILE A 24 2.87 3.18 5.23
N ARG A 25 2.35 2.21 5.99
CA ARG A 25 2.06 0.87 5.47
C ARG A 25 0.71 0.86 4.75
N HIS A 26 0.68 0.27 3.57
CA HIS A 26 -0.56 -0.07 2.86
C HIS A 26 -1.25 -1.29 3.50
N GLY A 27 -1.56 -1.21 4.80
CA GLY A 27 -2.19 -2.29 5.56
C GLY A 27 -1.54 -3.66 5.35
N ARG A 28 -2.29 -4.60 4.75
CA ARG A 28 -1.85 -5.99 4.48
C ARG A 28 -1.23 -6.20 3.09
N HIS A 29 -0.92 -5.15 2.35
CA HIS A 29 -0.38 -5.28 0.99
C HIS A 29 1.13 -5.56 1.01
N THR A 30 1.51 -6.63 0.32
CA THR A 30 2.91 -7.02 0.11
C THR A 30 3.34 -6.81 -1.33
N CYS A 31 4.60 -6.45 -1.55
CA CYS A 31 5.18 -6.36 -2.87
C CYS A 31 5.21 -7.74 -3.55
N SER A 32 4.77 -7.80 -4.81
CA SER A 32 4.67 -9.07 -5.55
C SER A 32 6.02 -9.64 -5.98
N ILE A 33 7.08 -8.83 -5.89
CA ILE A 33 8.46 -9.18 -6.23
C ILE A 33 9.24 -9.59 -4.99
N CYS A 34 9.48 -8.64 -4.07
CA CYS A 34 10.30 -8.89 -2.89
C CYS A 34 9.54 -9.49 -1.70
N ARG A 35 8.21 -9.61 -1.78
CA ARG A 35 7.32 -10.16 -0.75
C ARG A 35 7.26 -9.40 0.58
N TYR A 36 8.01 -8.33 0.73
CA TYR A 36 7.93 -7.46 1.91
C TYR A 36 6.64 -6.61 1.91
N PRO A 37 6.11 -6.27 3.11
CA PRO A 37 5.05 -5.28 3.25
C PRO A 37 5.40 -3.98 2.52
N ILE A 38 4.42 -3.37 1.86
CA ILE A 38 4.63 -2.11 1.13
C ILE A 38 4.57 -0.95 2.13
N ILE A 39 5.67 -0.21 2.20
CA ILE A 39 5.83 1.01 2.99
C ILE A 39 6.03 2.17 1.99
N GLY A 40 5.28 3.25 2.17
CA GLY A 40 5.28 4.41 1.26
C GLY A 40 4.44 4.13 0.03
N SER A 41 4.82 4.69 -1.12
CA SER A 41 4.08 4.53 -2.37
C SER A 41 3.84 3.07 -2.76
N ARG A 42 2.58 2.73 -3.01
CA ARG A 42 2.13 1.46 -3.61
C ARG A 42 1.78 1.66 -5.07
N PHE A 43 2.48 0.95 -5.94
CA PHE A 43 2.19 0.90 -7.38
C PHE A 43 1.33 -0.32 -7.67
N LYS A 44 0.02 -0.12 -7.84
CA LYS A 44 -0.92 -1.19 -8.19
C LYS A 44 -1.07 -1.27 -9.70
N GLU A 45 -0.77 -2.42 -10.27
CA GLU A 45 -1.03 -2.69 -11.67
C GLU A 45 -2.54 -2.84 -11.90
N THR A 46 -3.04 -2.31 -13.02
CA THR A 46 -4.47 -2.12 -13.26
C THR A 46 -5.19 -3.33 -13.87
N LYS A 47 -4.50 -4.24 -14.56
CA LYS A 47 -5.09 -5.41 -15.25
C LYS A 47 -5.10 -6.68 -14.38
N HIS A 48 -3.94 -7.05 -13.85
CA HIS A 48 -3.67 -8.22 -13.03
C HIS A 48 -3.64 -7.91 -11.52
N SER A 49 -3.79 -6.63 -11.15
CA SER A 49 -4.00 -6.19 -9.75
C SER A 49 -2.87 -6.53 -8.77
N PHE A 50 -1.66 -6.84 -9.27
CA PHE A 50 -0.50 -7.01 -8.42
C PHE A 50 0.03 -5.66 -7.94
N SER A 51 0.72 -5.64 -6.80
CA SER A 51 1.28 -4.40 -6.22
C SER A 51 2.80 -4.50 -6.08
N LEU A 52 3.48 -3.39 -6.33
CA LEU A 52 4.92 -3.22 -6.16
C LEU A 52 5.20 -2.12 -5.15
N CYS A 53 6.29 -2.28 -4.38
CA CYS A 53 6.88 -1.18 -3.64
C CYS A 53 7.70 -0.29 -4.59
N ASN A 54 7.99 0.94 -4.15
CA ASN A 54 8.77 1.90 -4.91
C ASN A 54 10.06 1.31 -5.51
N ARG A 55 10.86 0.61 -4.69
CA ARG A 55 12.12 0.03 -5.16
C ARG A 55 11.93 -0.95 -6.33
N CYS A 56 10.99 -1.89 -6.23
CA CYS A 56 10.77 -2.87 -7.29
C CYS A 56 10.18 -2.23 -8.55
N TYR A 57 9.32 -1.21 -8.38
CA TYR A 57 8.77 -0.43 -9.49
C TYR A 57 9.87 0.34 -10.23
N SER A 58 10.71 1.09 -9.52
CA SER A 58 11.83 1.86 -10.11
C SER A 58 12.88 0.98 -10.78
N GLU A 59 13.08 -0.24 -10.28
CA GLU A 59 13.96 -1.25 -10.91
C GLU A 59 13.30 -1.95 -12.12
N GLY A 60 12.06 -1.60 -12.48
CA GLY A 60 11.34 -2.19 -13.61
C GLY A 60 10.97 -3.67 -13.41
N LYS A 61 10.91 -4.14 -12.16
CA LYS A 61 10.65 -5.55 -11.85
C LYS A 61 9.16 -5.85 -11.91
N VAL A 62 8.80 -6.86 -12.70
CA VAL A 62 7.43 -7.35 -12.87
C VAL A 62 7.37 -8.87 -12.67
N PRO A 63 6.28 -9.42 -12.13
CA PRO A 63 6.20 -10.87 -11.93
C PRO A 63 6.23 -11.59 -13.27
N SER A 64 7.07 -12.62 -13.40
CA SER A 64 7.22 -13.39 -14.64
C SER A 64 5.92 -14.04 -15.13
N ALA A 65 5.03 -14.40 -14.20
CA ALA A 65 3.71 -14.96 -14.50
C ALA A 65 2.79 -14.01 -15.29
N PHE A 66 3.08 -12.70 -15.28
CA PHE A 66 2.25 -11.68 -15.92
C PHE A 66 3.03 -10.88 -16.96
N LYS A 67 3.98 -11.52 -17.66
CA LYS A 67 4.86 -10.83 -18.61
C LYS A 67 4.06 -10.20 -19.77
N LEU A 68 3.93 -8.87 -19.74
CA LEU A 68 3.34 -8.04 -20.79
C LEU A 68 4.40 -7.15 -21.45
N GLU A 69 4.08 -6.67 -22.65
CA GLU A 69 4.85 -5.65 -23.37
C GLU A 69 4.73 -4.27 -22.71
N GLU A 70 3.54 -3.94 -22.20
CA GLU A 70 3.26 -2.68 -21.50
C GLU A 70 2.43 -2.93 -20.24
N TYR A 71 2.80 -2.24 -19.16
CA TYR A 71 2.08 -2.26 -17.89
C TYR A 71 1.56 -0.87 -17.55
N ARG A 72 0.39 -0.83 -16.92
CA ARG A 72 -0.19 0.42 -16.40
C ARG A 72 -0.36 0.31 -14.91
N PHE A 73 0.29 1.22 -14.21
CA PHE A 73 0.26 1.31 -12.76
C PHE A 73 -0.51 2.54 -12.31
N LYS A 74 -1.17 2.40 -11.17
CA LYS A 74 -1.70 3.50 -10.38
C LYS A 74 -0.94 3.57 -9.07
N GLU A 75 -0.44 4.75 -8.75
CA GLU A 75 0.24 5.03 -7.49
C GLU A 75 -0.78 5.42 -6.42
N TYR A 76 -0.56 4.92 -5.21
CA TYR A 76 -1.23 5.36 -4.00
C TYR A 76 -0.15 5.72 -2.98
N GLY A 77 -0.20 6.91 -2.41
CA GLY A 77 0.75 7.36 -1.38
C GLY A 77 0.43 6.83 0.01
N ASN A 78 -0.82 6.44 0.26
CA ASN A 78 -1.29 5.84 1.51
C ASN A 78 -2.55 4.97 1.28
N GLU A 79 -2.94 4.23 2.30
CA GLU A 79 -4.09 3.32 2.21
C GLU A 79 -5.44 4.06 2.08
N SER A 80 -5.55 5.28 2.58
CA SER A 80 -6.78 6.08 2.47
C SER A 80 -7.10 6.41 1.01
N GLU A 81 -6.09 6.82 0.23
CA GLU A 81 -6.25 7.06 -1.22
C GLU A 81 -6.71 5.80 -1.96
N ALA A 82 -6.17 4.64 -1.57
CA ALA A 82 -6.57 3.35 -2.13
C ALA A 82 -8.03 3.00 -1.81
N LEU A 83 -8.49 3.28 -0.59
CA LEU A 83 -9.87 3.02 -0.17
C LEU A 83 -10.86 3.97 -0.83
N ILE A 84 -10.53 5.26 -0.92
CA ILE A 84 -11.35 6.28 -1.60
C ILE A 84 -11.58 5.85 -3.06
N ASP A 85 -10.52 5.46 -3.76
CA ASP A 85 -10.63 5.03 -5.16
C ASP A 85 -11.56 3.82 -5.32
N LYS A 86 -11.40 2.81 -4.45
CA LYS A 86 -12.23 1.62 -4.45
C LYS A 86 -13.71 1.96 -4.23
N CYS A 87 -14.02 2.86 -3.29
CA CYS A 87 -15.37 3.32 -2.99
C CYS A 87 -16.02 4.12 -4.13
N MET A 88 -15.25 4.96 -4.83
CA MET A 88 -15.76 5.70 -5.99
C MET A 88 -16.11 4.76 -7.15
N CYS A 89 -15.31 3.71 -7.37
CA CYS A 89 -15.63 2.68 -8.36
C CYS A 89 -16.94 1.92 -8.04
N PHE A 90 -17.26 1.67 -6.77
CA PHE A 90 -18.52 1.02 -6.38
C PHE A 90 -19.73 1.89 -6.67
N ASN A 91 -19.67 3.20 -6.39
CA ASN A 91 -20.75 4.13 -6.71
C ASN A 91 -20.99 4.23 -8.22
N LEU A 92 -19.93 4.16 -9.03
CA LEU A 92 -20.04 4.16 -10.48
C LEU A 92 -20.69 2.87 -11.01
N HIS A 93 -20.34 1.71 -10.45
CA HIS A 93 -20.95 0.42 -10.82
C HIS A 93 -22.43 0.33 -10.39
N SER A 94 -22.78 0.85 -9.20
CA SER A 94 -24.17 0.85 -8.72
C SER A 94 -25.09 1.64 -9.65
N LYS A 95 -24.65 2.83 -10.10
CA LYS A 95 -25.44 3.64 -11.05
C LYS A 95 -25.59 3.00 -12.43
N LYS A 96 -24.61 2.20 -12.85
CA LYS A 96 -24.66 1.48 -14.13
C LYS A 96 -25.68 0.34 -14.10
N LEU A 97 -25.88 -0.28 -12.94
CA LEU A 97 -26.88 -1.33 -12.75
C LEU A 97 -28.32 -0.78 -12.70
N GLU A 98 -28.49 0.47 -12.27
CA GLU A 98 -29.81 1.15 -12.24
C GLU A 98 -30.26 1.69 -13.60
N THR A 99 -29.34 1.84 -14.56
CA THR A 99 -29.65 2.41 -15.89
C THR A 99 -29.93 1.36 -16.98
N ASP A 100 -29.76 0.07 -16.66
CA ASP A 100 -30.05 -1.07 -17.54
C ASP A 100 -31.28 -1.90 -17.07
N ALA A 101 -32.14 -1.33 -16.21
CA ALA A 101 -33.36 -1.97 -15.68
C ALA A 101 -34.65 -1.37 -16.26
#